data_AF-A0A1V4YX75-F1
#
_entry.id   AF-A0A1V4YX75-F1
#
_cell.length_a   1.000
_cell.length_b   1.000
_cell.length_c   1.000
_cell.angle_alpha   90.00
_cell.angle_beta   90.00
_cell.angle_gamma   90.00
#
_symmetry.space_group_name_H-M   'P 1'
#
loop_
_entity.id
_entity.type
_entity.pdbx_description
1 polymer ?
#
loop_
_entity_poly.entity_id
_entity_poly.type
_entity_poly.pdbx_seq_one_letter_code
_entity_poly.pdbx_strand_id
1 'polypeptide(L)'
;MVNDINEIKKIIEAKPEKIHIYVAPGWKWDVFEIAREIGKPDIGQIMGRSIKEHLHDNKKELADYAKKIVKRTTKINYVGKIDEYSVINDALEFISREVGSEVVVYKNPTYDPEGKSGNAMPYKPAIYIE
;
A
#
# COMPACT_ATOMS: atom_id res chain seq x y z
N MET A 1 0.28 12.14 4.38
CA MET A 1 1.17 12.13 3.20
C MET A 1 2.38 13.04 3.39
N VAL A 2 2.26 14.38 3.43
CA VAL A 2 3.42 15.26 3.76
C VAL A 2 4.01 14.94 5.15
N ASN A 3 3.13 14.66 6.11
CA ASN A 3 3.55 14.29 7.46
C ASN A 3 4.31 12.95 7.50
N ASP A 4 3.92 11.98 6.67
CA ASP A 4 4.62 10.70 6.55
C ASP A 4 6.02 10.89 5.94
N ILE A 5 6.16 11.77 4.94
CA ILE A 5 7.44 12.12 4.34
C ILE A 5 8.34 12.85 5.35
N ASN A 6 7.77 13.73 6.18
CA ASN A 6 8.51 14.43 7.23
C ASN A 6 8.89 13.49 8.40
N GLU A 7 8.05 12.52 8.73
CA GLU A 7 8.41 11.45 9.69
C GLU A 7 9.54 10.59 9.14
N ILE A 8 9.51 10.28 7.85
CA ILE A 8 10.59 9.58 7.15
C ILE A 8 11.88 10.40 7.17
N LYS A 9 11.83 11.70 6.86
CA LYS A 9 12.97 12.63 6.97
C LYS A 9 13.51 12.73 8.40
N LYS A 10 12.66 12.62 9.42
CA LYS A 10 13.09 12.65 10.84
C LYS A 10 13.81 11.38 11.28
N ILE A 11 13.45 10.24 10.70
CA ILE A 11 14.07 8.94 11.01
C ILE A 11 15.43 8.79 10.29
N ILE A 12 15.63 9.51 9.18
CA ILE A 12 16.80 9.36 8.32
C ILE A 12 17.69 10.59 8.48
N GLU A 13 18.81 10.42 9.20
CA GLU A 13 19.81 11.46 9.42
C GLU A 13 20.54 11.89 8.13
N ALA A 14 20.44 11.09 7.05
CA ALA A 14 21.05 11.33 5.75
C ALA A 14 20.04 11.78 4.68
N LYS A 15 20.48 12.62 3.73
CA LYS A 15 19.69 12.90 2.52
C LYS A 15 19.70 11.66 1.64
N PRO A 16 18.53 11.06 1.34
CA PRO A 16 18.50 9.92 0.44
C PRO A 16 18.75 10.36 -1.00
N GLU A 17 19.38 9.51 -1.81
CA GLU A 17 19.59 9.79 -3.22
C GLU A 17 18.30 9.51 -4.00
N LYS A 18 17.62 8.40 -3.66
CA LYS A 18 16.40 7.96 -4.33
C LYS A 18 15.35 7.40 -3.37
N ILE A 19 14.08 7.71 -3.63
CA ILE A 19 12.94 7.27 -2.84
C ILE A 19 11.99 6.49 -3.75
N HIS A 20 11.80 5.23 -3.46
CA HIS A 20 10.87 4.33 -4.15
C HIS A 20 9.58 4.20 -3.35
N ILE A 21 8.46 4.62 -3.93
CA ILE A 21 7.13 4.50 -3.33
C ILE A 21 6.36 3.39 -4.03
N TYR A 22 5.91 2.38 -3.29
CA TYR A 22 5.10 1.28 -3.81
C TYR A 22 3.66 1.46 -3.38
N VAL A 23 2.75 1.52 -4.34
CA VAL A 23 1.31 1.56 -4.07
C VAL A 23 0.75 0.14 -3.93
N ALA A 24 -0.41 0.01 -3.29
CA ALA A 24 -1.03 -1.29 -3.13
C ALA A 24 -1.52 -1.83 -4.49
N PRO A 25 -1.20 -3.09 -4.84
CA PRO A 25 -1.74 -3.72 -6.03
C PRO A 25 -3.27 -3.81 -5.98
N GLY A 26 -3.90 -3.85 -7.16
CA GLY A 26 -5.36 -3.83 -7.30
C GLY A 26 -6.06 -4.88 -6.45
N TRP A 27 -5.57 -6.14 -6.47
CA TRP A 27 -6.16 -7.23 -5.70
C TRP A 27 -6.24 -6.97 -4.19
N LYS A 28 -5.29 -6.21 -3.62
CA LYS A 28 -5.33 -5.83 -2.20
C LYS A 28 -6.48 -4.86 -1.92
N TRP A 29 -6.78 -3.95 -2.85
CA TRP A 29 -7.96 -3.09 -2.78
C TRP A 29 -9.25 -3.91 -2.84
N ASP A 30 -9.32 -4.89 -3.73
CA ASP A 30 -10.52 -5.71 -3.90
C ASP A 30 -10.77 -6.59 -2.64
N VAL A 31 -9.71 -7.15 -2.03
CA VAL A 31 -9.82 -7.86 -0.74
C VAL A 31 -10.23 -6.90 0.39
N PHE A 32 -9.73 -5.67 0.38
CA PHE A 32 -10.09 -4.65 1.37
C PHE A 32 -11.57 -4.28 1.27
N GLU A 33 -12.07 -4.12 0.05
CA GLU A 33 -13.48 -3.84 -0.24
C GLU A 33 -14.38 -4.98 0.23
N ILE A 34 -14.02 -6.23 -0.09
CA ILE A 34 -14.70 -7.43 0.42
C ILE A 34 -14.76 -7.43 1.96
N ALA A 35 -13.63 -7.16 2.63
CA ALA A 35 -13.58 -7.11 4.09
C ALA A 35 -14.48 -6.02 4.67
N ARG A 36 -14.63 -4.90 3.95
CA ARG A 36 -15.52 -3.83 4.34
C ARG A 36 -16.99 -4.17 4.11
N GLU A 37 -17.35 -4.75 2.96
CA GLU A 37 -18.70 -5.22 2.66
C GLU A 37 -19.21 -6.23 3.69
N ILE A 38 -18.33 -7.14 4.12
CA ILE A 38 -18.64 -8.12 5.16
C ILE A 38 -18.90 -7.42 6.50
N GLY A 39 -18.25 -6.28 6.76
CA GLY A 39 -18.51 -5.41 7.92
C GLY A 39 -18.06 -5.99 9.27
N LYS A 40 -17.58 -7.23 9.30
CA LYS A 40 -17.09 -7.93 10.49
C LYS A 40 -15.70 -8.53 10.23
N PRO A 41 -14.88 -8.70 11.28
CA PRO A 41 -13.56 -9.30 11.19
C PRO A 41 -13.61 -10.82 10.91
N ASP A 42 -14.07 -11.21 9.72
CA ASP A 42 -14.33 -12.61 9.34
C ASP A 42 -13.41 -13.05 8.20
N ILE A 43 -12.25 -13.61 8.57
CA ILE A 43 -11.23 -14.06 7.61
C ILE A 43 -11.80 -15.13 6.66
N GLY A 44 -12.68 -16.00 7.15
CA GLY A 44 -13.24 -17.09 6.36
C GLY A 44 -14.11 -16.58 5.21
N GLN A 45 -15.00 -15.63 5.48
CA GLN A 45 -15.83 -15.01 4.45
C GLN A 45 -15.01 -14.17 3.47
N ILE A 46 -14.02 -13.42 3.96
CA ILE A 46 -13.14 -12.60 3.11
C ILE A 46 -12.36 -13.49 2.15
N MET A 47 -11.74 -14.55 2.66
CA MET A 47 -11.02 -15.52 1.86
C MET A 47 -11.94 -16.22 0.85
N GLY A 48 -13.12 -16.65 1.29
CA GLY A 48 -14.10 -17.31 0.43
C GLY A 48 -14.49 -16.46 -0.78
N ARG A 49 -14.83 -15.17 -0.55
CA ARG A 49 -15.12 -14.24 -1.65
C ARG A 49 -13.89 -13.96 -2.50
N SER A 50 -12.73 -13.73 -1.88
CA SER A 50 -11.50 -13.39 -2.61
C SER A 50 -11.03 -14.52 -3.54
N ILE A 51 -11.20 -15.78 -3.12
CA ILE A 51 -10.92 -16.96 -3.96
C ILE A 51 -11.96 -17.05 -5.08
N LYS A 52 -13.25 -16.82 -4.77
CA LYS A 52 -14.33 -16.87 -5.76
C LYS A 52 -14.16 -15.83 -6.87
N GLU A 53 -13.69 -14.63 -6.51
CA GLU A 53 -13.41 -13.52 -7.43
C GLU A 53 -12.03 -13.63 -8.10
N HIS A 54 -11.28 -14.72 -7.86
CA HIS A 54 -9.94 -14.94 -8.43
C HIS A 54 -8.98 -13.75 -8.25
N LEU A 55 -9.04 -13.07 -7.09
CA LEU A 55 -8.30 -11.84 -6.87
C LEU A 55 -6.78 -12.04 -6.92
N HIS A 56 -6.28 -13.21 -6.51
CA HIS A 56 -4.86 -13.49 -6.50
C HIS A 56 -4.56 -14.99 -6.59
N ASP A 57 -3.60 -15.37 -7.43
CA ASP A 57 -3.18 -16.77 -7.62
C ASP A 57 -2.58 -17.38 -6.35
N ASN A 58 -1.82 -16.60 -5.58
CA ASN A 58 -1.17 -17.08 -4.38
C ASN A 58 -2.11 -17.04 -3.16
N LYS A 59 -2.85 -18.14 -2.94
CA LYS A 59 -3.78 -18.29 -1.81
C LYS A 59 -3.13 -18.04 -0.45
N LYS A 60 -1.82 -18.32 -0.30
CA LYS A 60 -1.09 -18.11 0.96
C LYS A 60 -0.89 -16.63 1.25
N GLU A 61 -0.50 -15.86 0.24
CA GLU A 61 -0.35 -14.40 0.34
C GLU A 61 -1.69 -13.72 0.57
N LEU A 62 -2.73 -14.16 -0.13
CA LEU A 62 -4.11 -13.72 0.07
C LEU A 62 -4.56 -13.93 1.52
N ALA A 63 -4.28 -15.10 2.10
CA ALA A 63 -4.62 -15.42 3.49
C ALA A 63 -3.86 -14.56 4.51
N ASP A 64 -2.57 -14.30 4.27
CA ASP A 64 -1.77 -13.42 5.12
C ASP A 64 -2.31 -11.98 5.07
N TYR A 65 -2.65 -11.51 3.87
CA TYR A 65 -3.22 -10.18 3.67
C TYR A 65 -4.61 -10.04 4.30
N ALA A 66 -5.50 -11.01 4.11
CA ALA A 66 -6.82 -11.03 4.73
C ALA A 66 -6.73 -10.97 6.27
N LYS A 67 -5.79 -11.71 6.88
CA LYS A 67 -5.52 -11.64 8.33
C LYS A 67 -5.07 -10.25 8.78
N LYS A 68 -4.22 -9.58 7.98
CA LYS A 68 -3.74 -8.22 8.27
C LYS A 68 -4.87 -7.19 8.16
N ILE A 69 -5.71 -7.29 7.13
CA ILE A 69 -6.84 -6.38 6.93
C ILE A 69 -7.92 -6.56 7.97
N VAL A 70 -8.27 -7.79 8.34
CA VAL A 70 -9.26 -8.06 9.40
C VAL A 70 -8.93 -7.35 10.72
N LYS A 71 -7.64 -7.29 11.09
CA LYS A 71 -7.20 -6.55 12.28
C LYS A 71 -7.29 -5.02 12.13
N ARG A 72 -7.33 -4.52 10.90
CA ARG A 72 -7.31 -3.08 10.56
C ARG A 72 -8.67 -2.52 10.14
N THR A 73 -9.57 -3.33 9.57
CA THR A 73 -10.90 -2.89 9.09
C THR A 73 -11.72 -2.21 10.18
N THR A 74 -11.56 -2.61 11.45
CA THR A 74 -12.22 -1.95 12.59
C THR A 74 -11.71 -0.52 12.86
N LYS A 75 -10.53 -0.16 12.36
CA LYS A 75 -9.84 1.11 12.67
C LYS A 75 -9.76 2.08 11.49
N ILE A 76 -10.09 1.66 10.27
CA ILE A 76 -9.91 2.48 9.06
C ILE A 76 -11.27 2.97 8.56
N ASN A 77 -11.43 4.29 8.44
CA ASN A 77 -12.53 4.90 7.70
C ASN A 77 -12.25 4.74 6.20
N TYR A 78 -12.88 3.72 5.59
CA TYR A 78 -12.84 3.55 4.14
C TYR A 78 -13.55 4.72 3.46
N VAL A 79 -12.83 5.42 2.59
CA VAL A 79 -13.37 6.53 1.78
C VAL A 79 -13.55 6.16 0.31
N GLY A 80 -13.37 4.87 -0.03
CA GLY A 80 -13.47 4.36 -1.40
C GLY A 80 -12.12 4.01 -2.02
N LYS A 81 -12.14 3.24 -3.11
CA LYS A 81 -10.96 2.94 -3.92
C LYS A 81 -10.41 4.23 -4.51
N ILE A 82 -9.18 4.58 -4.11
CA ILE A 82 -8.46 5.75 -4.63
C ILE A 82 -7.32 5.23 -5.50
N ASP A 83 -7.10 5.87 -6.65
CA ASP A 83 -5.90 5.61 -7.44
C ASP A 83 -4.69 6.31 -6.78
N GLU A 84 -4.14 5.67 -5.75
CA GLU A 84 -2.96 6.16 -5.00
C GLU A 84 -1.80 6.48 -5.94
N TYR A 85 -1.65 5.70 -7.01
CA TYR A 85 -0.63 5.92 -8.03
C TYR A 85 -0.79 7.29 -8.67
N SER A 86 -1.96 7.61 -9.23
CA SER A 86 -2.18 8.91 -9.89
C SER A 86 -2.04 10.07 -8.90
N VAL A 87 -2.54 9.93 -7.67
CA VAL A 87 -2.41 10.98 -6.65
C VAL A 87 -0.96 11.26 -6.29
N ILE A 88 -0.17 10.21 -6.05
CA ILE A 88 1.25 10.35 -5.72
C ILE A 88 2.06 10.80 -6.94
N ASN A 89 1.70 10.31 -8.12
CA ASN A 89 2.37 10.67 -9.38
C ASN A 89 2.15 12.14 -9.74
N ASP A 90 0.95 12.67 -9.51
CA ASP A 90 0.67 14.10 -9.70
C ASP A 90 1.47 14.95 -8.69
N ALA A 91 1.60 14.47 -7.46
CA ALA A 91 2.38 15.11 -6.42
C ALA A 91 3.91 14.83 -6.50
N LEU A 92 4.39 14.01 -7.44
CA LEU A 92 5.78 13.54 -7.47
C LEU A 92 6.78 14.70 -7.53
N GLU A 93 6.52 15.66 -8.41
CA GLU A 93 7.41 16.81 -8.61
C GLU A 93 7.49 17.66 -7.32
N PHE A 94 6.35 17.88 -6.67
CA PHE A 94 6.28 18.58 -5.39
C PHE A 94 7.04 17.83 -4.29
N ILE A 95 6.80 16.51 -4.17
CA ILE A 95 7.44 15.67 -3.16
C ILE A 95 8.95 15.65 -3.41
N SER A 96 9.40 15.37 -4.64
CA SER A 96 10.82 15.34 -4.98
C SER A 96 11.52 16.65 -4.65
N ARG A 97 10.87 17.80 -4.93
CA ARG A 97 11.39 19.13 -4.59
C ARG A 97 11.42 19.39 -3.09
N GLU A 98 10.43 18.92 -2.35
CA GLU A 98 10.36 19.09 -0.89
C GLU A 98 11.36 18.20 -0.17
N VAL A 99 11.52 16.93 -0.61
CA VAL A 99 12.49 16.01 -0.02
C VAL A 99 13.91 16.36 -0.43
N GLY A 100 14.09 16.85 -1.66
CA GLY A 100 15.38 17.14 -2.27
C GLY A 100 16.06 15.89 -2.86
N SER A 101 15.26 14.88 -3.22
CA SER A 101 15.70 13.56 -3.67
C SER A 101 14.85 13.09 -4.85
N GLU A 102 15.37 12.20 -5.70
CA GLU A 102 14.58 11.63 -6.80
C GLU A 102 13.51 10.68 -6.23
N VAL A 103 12.24 10.92 -6.54
CA VAL A 103 11.13 10.10 -6.06
C VAL A 103 10.55 9.34 -7.24
N VAL A 104 10.33 8.04 -7.07
CA VAL A 104 9.76 7.17 -8.10
C VAL A 104 8.62 6.37 -7.50
N VAL A 105 7.45 6.44 -8.13
CA VAL A 105 6.26 5.68 -7.71
C VAL A 105 6.05 4.46 -8.59
N TYR A 106 5.85 3.30 -7.97
CA TYR A 106 5.70 2.01 -8.63
C TYR A 106 4.31 1.45 -8.36
N LYS A 107 3.54 1.29 -9.45
CA LYS A 107 2.29 0.50 -9.44
C LYS A 107 2.56 -0.99 -9.44
N ASN A 108 3.57 -1.41 -10.21
CA ASN A 108 4.12 -2.76 -10.21
C ASN A 108 5.61 -2.63 -9.88
N PRO A 109 6.09 -3.20 -8.77
CA PRO A 109 7.48 -3.09 -8.36
C PRO A 109 8.38 -3.80 -9.39
N THR A 110 9.09 -3.03 -10.20
CA THR A 110 10.16 -3.54 -11.08
C THR A 110 11.51 -3.58 -10.38
N TYR A 111 11.65 -2.82 -9.29
CA TYR A 111 12.85 -2.71 -8.48
C TYR A 111 12.43 -2.74 -7.01
N ASP A 112 12.81 -3.78 -6.27
CA ASP A 112 12.48 -3.95 -4.85
C ASP A 112 13.54 -4.83 -4.15
N PRO A 113 14.76 -4.30 -3.90
CA PRO A 113 15.86 -5.07 -3.34
C PRO A 113 15.58 -5.61 -1.92
N GLU A 114 14.71 -4.94 -1.16
CA GLU A 114 14.33 -5.34 0.21
C GLU A 114 12.96 -6.04 0.33
N GLY A 115 12.25 -6.30 -0.77
CA GLY A 115 10.92 -6.93 -0.70
C GLY A 115 9.84 -6.05 -0.03
N LYS A 116 10.03 -4.72 0.01
CA LYS A 116 9.16 -3.78 0.72
C LYS A 116 7.83 -3.58 0.00
N SER A 117 7.79 -3.80 -1.31
CA SER A 117 6.58 -3.66 -2.13
C SER A 117 5.43 -4.55 -1.66
N GLY A 118 5.75 -5.74 -1.15
CA GLY A 118 4.78 -6.68 -0.56
C GLY A 118 4.05 -6.12 0.67
N ASN A 119 4.64 -5.14 1.36
CA ASN A 119 4.04 -4.48 2.51
C ASN A 119 3.13 -3.31 2.15
N ALA A 120 3.07 -2.88 0.89
CA ALA A 120 2.15 -1.82 0.46
C ALA A 120 0.70 -2.25 0.69
N MET A 121 -0.09 -1.36 1.29
CA MET A 121 -1.51 -1.58 1.59
C MET A 121 -2.33 -0.37 1.15
N PRO A 122 -3.63 -0.55 0.85
CA PRO A 122 -4.54 0.56 0.63
C PRO A 122 -4.43 1.58 1.77
N TYR A 123 -4.28 2.86 1.43
CA TYR A 123 -4.04 3.99 2.34
C TYR A 123 -2.71 3.96 3.09
N LYS A 124 -1.83 3.01 2.78
CA LYS A 124 -0.50 2.91 3.37
C LYS A 124 0.48 2.37 2.32
N PRO A 125 0.91 3.22 1.37
CA PRO A 125 1.96 2.86 0.44
C PRO A 125 3.22 2.45 1.21
N ALA A 126 3.97 1.51 0.65
CA ALA A 126 5.28 1.16 1.18
C ALA A 126 6.32 2.11 0.60
N ILE A 127 7.34 2.45 1.39
CA ILE A 127 8.39 3.38 0.98
C ILE A 127 9.72 2.68 1.21
N TYR A 128 10.57 2.71 0.19
CA TYR A 128 11.95 2.25 0.22
C TYR A 128 12.84 3.41 -0.19
N ILE A 129 14.00 3.49 0.43
CA ILE A 129 14.86 4.65 0.38
C ILE A 129 16.29 4.14 0.20
N GLU A 130 16.96 4.72 -0.78
CA GLU A 130 18.35 4.46 -1.16
C GLU A 130 19.21 5.67 -0.80
#